data_AF-A0A7Y7SQ21-F1
#
_entry.id   AF-A0A7Y7SQ21-F1
#
_cell.length_a   1.000
_cell.length_b   1.000
_cell.length_c   1.000
_cell.angle_alpha   90.00
_cell.angle_beta   90.00
_cell.angle_gamma   90.00
#
_symmetry.space_group_name_H-M   'P 1'
#
loop_
_entity.id
_entity.type
_entity.pdbx_description
1 polymer ?
#
loop_
_entity_poly.entity_id
_entity_poly.type
_entity_poly.pdbx_seq_one_letter_code
_entity_poly.pdbx_strand_id
1 'polypeptide(L)'
;MKQQFVALGTALEQAAQNDDWLQVTQIDKQINDLLLQLRQQSLSDATLAQVKMLQQRHQQVAAQCRARVEELRHKLQQHQSQRQGRQAYSLFGDEPGGA
;
A
#
# COMPACT_ATOMS: atom_id res chain seq x y z
N MET A 1 -5.04 2.91 26.82
CA MET A 1 -3.86 2.46 26.04
C MET A 1 -4.11 1.20 25.23
N LYS A 2 -4.47 0.04 25.83
CA LYS A 2 -4.71 -1.24 25.09
C LYS A 2 -5.65 -1.14 23.88
N GLN A 3 -6.71 -0.34 23.97
CA GLN A 3 -7.69 -0.19 22.88
C GLN A 3 -7.20 0.66 21.71
N GLN A 4 -6.23 1.57 21.93
CA GLN A 4 -5.75 2.48 20.88
C GLN A 4 -4.88 1.77 19.84
N PHE A 5 -4.05 0.81 20.25
CA PHE A 5 -3.22 0.01 19.34
C PHE A 5 -4.05 -0.85 18.40
N VAL A 6 -5.09 -1.49 18.94
CA VAL A 6 -5.99 -2.34 18.15
C VAL A 6 -6.78 -1.49 17.16
N ALA A 7 -7.32 -0.34 17.60
CA ALA A 7 -8.07 0.58 16.74
C ALA A 7 -7.22 1.16 15.61
N LEU A 8 -5.98 1.60 15.90
CA LEU A 8 -5.07 2.13 14.88
C LEU A 8 -4.64 1.05 13.88
N GLY A 9 -4.38 -0.17 14.35
CA GLY A 9 -4.06 -1.30 13.46
C GLY A 9 -5.22 -1.67 12.53
N THR A 10 -6.46 -1.69 13.04
CA THR A 10 -7.65 -1.94 12.23
C THR A 10 -7.92 -0.80 11.25
N ALA A 11 -7.74 0.46 11.67
CA ALA A 11 -7.88 1.61 10.79
C ALA A 11 -6.84 1.61 9.66
N LEU A 12 -5.60 1.19 9.94
CA LEU A 12 -4.55 1.05 8.93
C LEU A 12 -4.90 -0.02 7.89
N GLU A 13 -5.41 -1.17 8.33
CA GLU A 13 -5.88 -2.24 7.43
C GLU A 13 -7.05 -1.77 6.56
N GLN A 14 -8.03 -1.05 7.14
CA GLN A 14 -9.15 -0.50 6.38
C GLN A 14 -8.73 0.57 5.38
N ALA A 15 -7.82 1.47 5.76
CA ALA A 15 -7.29 2.48 4.86
C ALA A 15 -6.52 1.83 3.69
N ALA A 16 -5.75 0.78 3.97
CA ALA A 16 -5.05 0.01 2.94
C ALA A 16 -6.01 -0.75 2.00
N GLN A 17 -7.10 -1.32 2.53
CA GLN A 17 -8.14 -1.98 1.72
C GLN A 17 -8.90 -1.00 0.81
N ASN A 18 -9.08 0.24 1.27
CA ASN A 18 -9.78 1.28 0.53
C ASN A 18 -8.87 2.03 -0.46
N ASP A 19 -7.63 1.59 -0.67
CA ASP A 19 -6.59 2.27 -1.47
C ASP A 19 -6.37 3.76 -1.01
N ASP A 20 -6.70 4.11 0.23
CA ASP A 20 -6.55 5.47 0.80
C ASP A 20 -5.16 5.66 1.41
N TRP A 21 -4.17 5.84 0.54
CA TRP A 21 -2.76 5.95 0.92
C TRP A 21 -2.44 7.19 1.77
N LEU A 22 -3.23 8.26 1.64
CA LEU A 22 -3.08 9.46 2.46
C LEU A 22 -3.46 9.15 3.91
N GLN A 23 -4.59 8.46 4.10
CA GLN A 23 -5.05 8.02 5.40
C GLN A 23 -4.11 6.98 6.03
N VAL A 24 -3.56 6.05 5.24
CA VAL A 24 -2.51 5.11 5.70
C VAL A 24 -1.31 5.87 6.28
N THR A 25 -0.83 6.93 5.59
CA THR A 25 0.32 7.72 6.04
C THR A 25 0.03 8.50 7.32
N GLN A 26 -1.19 9.04 7.46
CA GLN A 26 -1.62 9.72 8.68
C GLN A 26 -1.69 8.76 9.88
N ILE A 27 -2.25 7.57 9.68
CA ILE A 27 -2.36 6.55 10.73
C ILE A 27 -0.98 6.04 11.13
N ASP A 28 -0.07 5.82 10.16
CA ASP A 28 1.32 5.43 10.43
C ASP A 28 2.04 6.48 11.28
N LYS A 29 1.85 7.78 10.99
CA LYS A 29 2.40 8.85 11.82
C LYS A 29 1.86 8.84 13.26
N GLN A 30 0.55 8.61 13.43
CA GLN A 30 -0.06 8.48 14.76
C GLN A 30 0.47 7.26 15.52
N ILE A 31 0.70 6.14 14.83
CA ILE A 31 1.34 4.95 15.40
C ILE A 31 2.76 5.28 15.85
N ASN A 32 3.55 5.98 15.02
CA ASN A 32 4.91 6.36 15.36
C ASN A 32 4.98 7.29 16.58
N ASP A 33 4.11 8.30 16.65
CA ASP A 33 4.03 9.20 17.81
C ASP A 33 3.66 8.44 19.10
N LEU A 34 2.74 7.49 19.00
CA LEU A 34 2.34 6.63 20.13
C LEU A 34 3.49 5.71 20.57
N LEU A 35 4.25 5.15 19.63
CA LEU A 35 5.43 4.33 19.91
C LEU A 35 6.57 5.16 20.53
N LEU A 36 6.76 6.40 20.09
CA LEU A 36 7.75 7.33 20.65
C LEU A 36 7.41 7.72 22.10
N GLN A 37 6.13 7.96 22.39
CA GLN A 37 5.65 8.20 23.75
C GLN A 37 5.86 6.97 24.65
N LEU A 38 5.58 5.77 24.12
CA LEU A 38 5.82 4.52 24.83
C LEU A 38 7.30 4.24 25.09
N ARG A 39 8.20 4.64 24.19
CA ARG A 39 9.65 4.48 24.35
C ARG A 39 10.19 5.24 25.57
N GLN A 40 9.52 6.31 26.00
CA GLN A 40 9.91 7.10 27.16
C GLN A 40 9.38 6.54 28.49
N GLN A 41 8.55 5.49 28.46
CA GLN A 41 8.01 4.82 29.63
C GLN A 41 8.64 3.43 29.79
N SER A 42 8.82 2.97 31.04
CA SER A 42 9.24 1.60 31.33
C SER A 42 8.18 0.63 30.82
N LEU A 43 8.47 -0.04 29.70
CA LEU A 43 7.54 -0.92 28.99
C LEU A 43 7.32 -2.21 29.78
N SER A 44 6.07 -2.47 30.17
CA SER A 44 5.67 -3.78 30.70
C SER A 44 5.67 -4.85 29.59
N ASP A 45 5.88 -6.12 29.94
CA ASP A 45 5.84 -7.24 28.99
C ASP A 45 4.52 -7.31 28.19
N ALA A 46 3.41 -6.93 28.82
CA ALA A 46 2.10 -6.86 28.16
C ALA A 46 2.02 -5.76 27.09
N THR A 47 2.79 -4.68 27.24
CA THR A 47 2.91 -3.60 26.24
C THR A 47 3.82 -4.04 25.09
N LEU A 48 4.92 -4.73 25.39
CA LEU A 48 5.83 -5.31 24.40
C LEU A 48 5.13 -6.31 23.48
N ALA A 49 4.27 -7.17 24.02
CA ALA A 49 3.47 -8.10 23.22
C ALA A 49 2.53 -7.37 22.23
N GLN A 50 1.93 -6.25 22.66
CA GLN A 50 1.05 -5.45 21.78
C GLN A 50 1.81 -4.71 20.69
N VAL A 51 3.00 -4.19 21.00
CA VAL A 51 3.87 -3.56 19.99
C VAL A 51 4.30 -4.58 18.94
N LYS A 52 4.61 -5.82 19.34
CA LYS A 52 4.90 -6.92 18.38
C LYS A 52 3.71 -7.25 17.49
N MET A 53 2.49 -7.30 18.03
CA MET A 53 1.28 -7.52 17.22
C MET A 53 1.07 -6.37 16.23
N LEU A 54 1.27 -5.13 16.66
CA LEU A 54 1.17 -3.95 15.78
C LEU A 54 2.21 -4.02 14.66
N GLN A 55 3.46 -4.38 14.98
CA GLN A 55 4.54 -4.53 14.00
C GLN A 55 4.20 -5.57 12.93
N GLN A 56 3.63 -6.72 13.33
CA GLN A 56 3.21 -7.75 12.37
C GLN A 56 2.11 -7.26 11.42
N ARG A 57 1.11 -6.55 11.94
CA ARG A 57 0.06 -5.93 11.12
C ARG A 57 0.64 -4.89 10.15
N HIS A 58 1.57 -4.07 10.63
CA HIS A 58 2.25 -3.09 9.79
C HIS A 58 3.02 -3.74 8.63
N GLN A 59 3.69 -4.87 8.89
CA GLN A 59 4.39 -5.63 7.87
C GLN A 59 3.43 -6.22 6.83
N GLN A 60 2.26 -6.71 7.25
CA GLN A 60 1.22 -7.18 6.34
C GLN A 60 0.69 -6.07 5.45
N VAL A 61 0.36 -4.91 6.03
CA VAL A 61 -0.09 -3.74 5.25
C VAL A 61 1.00 -3.30 4.27
N ALA A 62 2.26 -3.23 4.69
CA ALA A 62 3.37 -2.89 3.80
C ALA A 62 3.58 -3.91 2.67
N ALA A 63 3.25 -5.19 2.89
CA ALA A 63 3.27 -6.21 1.85
C ALA A 63 2.10 -6.02 0.86
N GLN A 64 0.90 -5.68 1.36
CA GLN A 64 -0.27 -5.38 0.53
C GLN A 64 -0.03 -4.14 -0.35
N CYS A 65 0.52 -3.06 0.20
CA CYS A 65 0.90 -1.87 -0.58
C CYS A 65 1.86 -2.24 -1.71
N ARG A 66 2.88 -3.07 -1.43
CA ARG A 66 3.84 -3.54 -2.45
C ARG A 66 3.18 -4.37 -3.54
N ALA A 67 2.32 -5.31 -3.17
CA ALA A 67 1.58 -6.13 -4.14
C ALA A 67 0.71 -5.27 -5.05
N ARG A 68 0.02 -4.26 -4.49
CA ARG A 68 -0.84 -3.34 -5.24
C ARG A 68 -0.05 -2.46 -6.22
N VAL A 69 1.12 -1.98 -5.80
CA VAL A 69 2.04 -1.24 -6.68
C VAL A 69 2.51 -2.11 -7.85
N GLU A 70 2.85 -3.38 -7.60
CA GLU A 70 3.26 -4.27 -8.69
C GLU A 70 2.13 -4.65 -9.64
N GLU A 71 0.90 -4.77 -9.14
CA GLU A 71 -0.28 -4.96 -9.98
C GLU A 71 -0.52 -3.74 -10.89
N LEU A 72 -0.39 -2.53 -10.35
CA LEU A 72 -0.49 -1.28 -11.10
C LEU A 72 0.61 -1.16 -12.15
N ARG A 73 1.85 -1.52 -11.82
CA ARG A 73 2.98 -1.57 -12.77
C ARG A 73 2.71 -2.53 -13.92
N HIS A 74 2.23 -3.74 -13.62
CA HIS A 74 1.85 -4.72 -14.65
C HIS A 74 0.76 -4.17 -15.58
N LYS A 75 -0.29 -3.55 -15.03
CA LYS A 75 -1.37 -2.93 -15.84
C LYS A 75 -0.85 -1.80 -16.72
N LEU A 76 0.04 -0.94 -16.20
CA LEU A 76 0.68 0.12 -16.96
C LEU A 76 1.53 -0.43 -18.11
N GLN A 77 2.31 -1.48 -17.86
CA GLN A 77 3.12 -2.13 -18.89
C GLN A 77 2.23 -2.77 -19.98
N GLN A 78 1.16 -3.45 -19.59
CA GLN A 78 0.19 -4.00 -20.55
C GLN A 78 -0.45 -2.90 -21.41
N HIS A 79 -0.86 -1.78 -20.81
CA HIS A 79 -1.40 -0.65 -21.56
C HIS A 79 -0.40 -0.02 -22.52
N GLN A 80 0.88 0.11 -22.12
CA GLN A 80 1.93 0.61 -22.99
C GLN A 80 2.18 -0.34 -24.17
N SER A 81 2.29 -1.65 -23.92
CA SER A 81 2.47 -2.65 -24.98
C SER A 81 1.26 -2.71 -25.93
N GLN A 82 0.02 -2.63 -25.42
CA GLN A 82 -1.17 -2.56 -26.25
C GLN A 82 -1.22 -1.28 -27.10
N ARG A 83 -0.79 -0.14 -26.55
CA ARG A 83 -0.71 1.12 -27.30
C ARG A 83 0.32 1.05 -28.41
N GLN A 84 1.51 0.48 -28.15
CA GLN A 84 2.54 0.25 -29.16
C GLN A 84 2.06 -0.72 -30.25
N GLY A 85 1.38 -1.81 -29.89
CA GLY A 85 0.80 -2.74 -30.85
C GLY A 85 -0.25 -2.08 -31.75
N ARG A 86 -1.19 -1.31 -31.18
CA ARG A 86 -2.17 -0.54 -31.96
C ARG A 86 -1.51 0.50 -32.87
N GLN A 87 -0.46 1.18 -32.40
CA GLN A 87 0.31 2.11 -33.22
C GLN A 87 1.04 1.41 -34.37
N ALA A 88 1.63 0.24 -34.13
CA ALA A 88 2.25 -0.57 -35.17
C ALA A 88 1.22 -0.96 -36.24
N TYR A 89 0.03 -1.47 -35.85
CA TYR A 89 -1.01 -1.78 -36.82
C TYR A 89 -1.55 -0.54 -37.56
N SER A 90 -1.62 0.64 -36.92
CA SER A 90 -1.97 1.88 -37.64
C SER A 90 -0.91 2.30 -38.66
N LEU A 91 0.38 2.08 -38.36
CA LEU A 91 1.49 2.36 -39.28
C LEU A 91 1.47 1.46 -40.53
N PHE A 92 0.88 0.26 -40.44
CA PHE A 92 0.72 -0.67 -41.57
C PHE A 92 -0.69 -0.68 -42.17
N GLY A 93 -1.64 0.09 -41.61
CA GLY A 93 -3.04 0.17 -42.06
C GLY A 93 -3.31 1.29 -43.08
N ASP A 94 -2.39 2.24 -43.22
CA ASP A 94 -2.46 3.37 -44.16
C ASP A 94 -1.53 3.16 -45.39
N GLU A 95 -1.46 1.94 -45.94
CA GLU A 95 -1.03 1.76 -47.33
C GLU A 95 -2.26 1.75 -48.26
N PRO A 96 -2.62 2.89 -48.89
CA PRO A 96 -3.54 2.89 -50.02
C PRO A 96 -2.78 2.44 -51.27
N GLY A 97 -2.91 1.16 -51.65
CA GLY A 97 -2.30 0.68 -52.89
C GLY A 97 -2.79 -0.68 -53.35
N GLY A 98 -3.74 -0.69 -54.28
CA GLY A 98 -4.17 -1.89 -54.99
C GLY A 98 -5.44 -1.70 -55.82
N ALA A 99 -5.40 -0.73 -56.74
CA ALA A 99 -6.32 -0.66 -57.88
C ALA A 99 -5.84 -1.57 -59.01
#